data_AF-T0ZJN3-F1
#
_entry.id   AF-T0ZJN3-F1
#
_cell.length_a   1.000
_cell.length_b   1.000
_cell.length_c   1.000
_cell.angle_alpha   90.00
_cell.angle_beta   90.00
_cell.angle_gamma   90.00
#
_symmetry.space_group_name_H-M   'P 1'
#
loop_
_entity.id
_entity.type
_entity.pdbx_description
1 polymer ?
#
loop_
_entity_poly.entity_id
_entity_poly.type
_entity_poly.pdbx_seq_one_letter_code
_entity_poly.pdbx_strand_id
1 'polypeptide(L)'
;MPPFEPIGPIRDGPDRFRVVVWAPRAESVTLVVTPGSEELPLGRRAHGYFEGELSGATPSTRYGFRLDGGAVRPDPASRWQPEGVHGLSAFDLGSPTGGSADGGARSLAEYVSYEIHVGTATAEGTFDAAARRLPELAELGVNAVEL
;
A
#
# COMPACT_ATOMS: atom_id res chain seq x y z
N MET A 1 1.22 16.37 -19.85
CA MET A 1 1.46 15.14 -19.07
C MET A 1 0.11 14.44 -18.97
N PRO A 2 -0.04 13.17 -19.41
CA PRO A 2 -1.29 12.45 -19.16
C PRO A 2 -1.56 12.42 -17.65
N PRO A 3 -2.83 12.41 -17.22
CA PRO A 3 -3.15 12.30 -15.79
C PRO A 3 -2.50 11.04 -15.21
N PHE A 4 -1.96 11.15 -14.01
CA PHE A 4 -1.34 10.03 -13.31
C PHE A 4 -2.42 8.99 -13.02
N GLU A 5 -2.30 7.80 -13.62
CA GLU A 5 -3.23 6.71 -13.34
C GLU A 5 -2.81 6.02 -12.04
N PRO A 6 -3.73 5.82 -11.07
CA PRO A 6 -3.42 5.04 -9.88
C PRO A 6 -3.01 3.62 -10.28
N ILE A 7 -1.95 3.09 -9.65
CA ILE A 7 -1.45 1.73 -9.84
C ILE A 7 -1.66 0.87 -8.60
N GLY A 8 -1.44 -0.43 -8.75
CA GLY A 8 -1.79 -1.47 -7.78
C GLY A 8 -3.28 -1.84 -7.80
N PRO A 9 -3.76 -2.62 -6.81
CA PRO A 9 -5.18 -2.94 -6.68
C PRO A 9 -6.00 -1.73 -6.25
N ILE A 10 -7.05 -1.39 -6.99
CA ILE A 10 -7.94 -0.27 -6.69
C ILE A 10 -9.32 -0.83 -6.47
N ARG A 11 -9.91 -0.55 -5.31
CA ARG A 11 -11.26 -0.99 -4.99
C ARG A 11 -12.28 -0.21 -5.82
N ASP A 12 -12.92 -0.89 -6.76
CA ASP A 12 -13.94 -0.32 -7.68
C ASP A 12 -15.35 -0.85 -7.36
N GLY A 13 -15.54 -1.49 -6.19
CA GLY A 13 -16.81 -2.00 -5.69
C GLY A 13 -16.65 -2.68 -4.32
N PRO A 14 -17.76 -3.19 -3.72
CA PRO A 14 -17.71 -3.86 -2.41
C PRO A 14 -16.80 -5.09 -2.40
N ASP A 15 -16.71 -5.79 -3.53
CA ASP A 15 -15.91 -7.00 -3.69
C ASP A 15 -15.19 -7.06 -5.04
N ARG A 16 -14.89 -5.90 -5.63
CA ARG A 16 -14.22 -5.81 -6.94
C ARG A 16 -13.00 -4.91 -6.84
N PHE A 17 -11.90 -5.40 -7.39
CA PHE A 17 -10.66 -4.68 -7.55
C PHE A 17 -10.30 -4.58 -9.02
N ARG A 18 -9.98 -3.36 -9.47
CA ARG A 18 -9.25 -3.14 -10.70
C ARG A 18 -7.77 -3.14 -10.38
N VAL A 19 -7.00 -4.03 -10.98
CA VAL A 19 -5.57 -4.19 -10.73
C VAL A 19 -4.81 -3.59 -11.90
N VAL A 20 -3.96 -2.59 -11.62
CA VAL A 20 -3.19 -1.89 -12.65
C VAL A 20 -1.70 -1.97 -12.32
N VAL A 21 -0.87 -2.35 -13.28
CA VAL A 21 0.58 -2.36 -13.13
C VAL A 21 1.27 -1.76 -14.36
N TRP A 22 2.32 -0.99 -14.12
CA TRP A 22 3.14 -0.44 -15.19
C TRP A 22 4.33 -1.36 -15.47
N ALA A 23 4.37 -1.94 -16.65
CA ALA A 23 5.41 -2.88 -17.07
C ALA A 23 5.74 -2.68 -18.57
N PRO A 24 6.27 -1.52 -18.98
CA PRO A 24 6.34 -1.11 -20.38
C PRO A 24 7.24 -2.00 -21.26
N ARG A 25 8.13 -2.78 -20.63
CA ARG A 25 9.06 -3.70 -21.30
C ARG A 25 8.55 -5.14 -21.33
N ALA A 26 7.45 -5.46 -20.64
CA ALA A 26 6.85 -6.79 -20.67
C ALA A 26 5.97 -6.94 -21.93
N GLU A 27 5.95 -8.13 -22.50
CA GLU A 27 5.02 -8.50 -23.56
C GLU A 27 3.68 -8.96 -22.99
N SER A 28 3.73 -9.63 -21.82
CA SER A 28 2.58 -10.16 -21.10
C SER A 28 2.75 -10.03 -19.59
N VAL A 29 1.62 -9.81 -18.91
CA VAL A 29 1.55 -9.77 -17.44
C VAL A 29 0.39 -10.64 -16.98
N THR A 30 0.66 -11.48 -15.99
CA THR A 30 -0.36 -12.31 -15.33
C THR A 30 -0.38 -11.97 -13.84
N LEU A 31 -1.57 -11.68 -13.31
CA LEU A 31 -1.83 -11.61 -11.88
C LEU A 31 -2.01 -13.04 -11.34
N VAL A 32 -1.20 -13.42 -10.37
CA VAL A 32 -1.25 -14.75 -9.72
C VAL A 32 -1.83 -14.56 -8.33
N VAL A 33 -2.89 -15.30 -8.01
CA VAL A 33 -3.66 -15.14 -6.76
C VAL A 33 -3.66 -16.42 -5.93
N THR A 34 -3.55 -16.25 -4.62
CA THR A 34 -3.58 -17.32 -3.61
C THR A 34 -4.48 -16.92 -2.43
N PRO A 35 -5.13 -17.86 -1.73
CA PRO A 35 -5.19 -19.29 -2.02
C PRO A 35 -6.12 -19.58 -3.21
N GLY A 36 -5.74 -20.50 -4.11
CA GLY A 36 -6.59 -20.88 -5.26
C GLY A 36 -5.85 -21.11 -6.58
N SER A 37 -4.56 -20.72 -6.66
CA SER A 37 -3.74 -20.83 -7.88
C SER A 37 -4.41 -20.22 -9.12
N GLU A 38 -5.24 -19.19 -8.91
CA GLU A 38 -5.90 -18.46 -9.98
C GLU A 38 -4.86 -17.58 -10.70
N GLU A 39 -4.85 -17.63 -12.02
CA GLU A 39 -3.97 -16.84 -12.86
C GLU A 39 -4.79 -16.03 -13.85
N LEU A 40 -4.70 -14.71 -13.75
CA LEU A 40 -5.47 -13.75 -14.53
C LEU A 40 -4.54 -12.99 -15.47
N PRO A 41 -4.55 -13.28 -16.79
CA PRO A 41 -3.85 -12.46 -17.76
C PRO A 41 -4.38 -11.03 -17.74
N LEU A 42 -3.48 -10.05 -17.62
CA LEU A 42 -3.84 -8.64 -17.66
C LEU A 42 -3.80 -8.12 -19.10
N GLY A 43 -4.81 -7.34 -19.47
CA GLY A 43 -4.91 -6.70 -20.77
C GLY A 43 -3.91 -5.56 -20.90
N ARG A 44 -3.14 -5.53 -22.00
CA ARG A 44 -2.23 -4.43 -22.31
C ARG A 44 -3.01 -3.15 -22.63
N ARG A 45 -2.55 -2.03 -22.08
CA ARG A 45 -3.11 -0.70 -22.26
C ARG A 45 -2.08 0.24 -22.89
N ALA A 46 -2.49 1.48 -23.14
CA ALA A 46 -1.59 2.51 -23.64
C ALA A 46 -0.41 2.74 -22.66
N HIS A 47 0.70 3.27 -23.16
CA HIS A 47 1.86 3.70 -22.35
C HIS A 47 2.51 2.61 -21.46
N GLY A 48 2.26 1.33 -21.76
CA GLY A 48 2.92 0.21 -21.07
C GLY A 48 2.24 -0.24 -19.78
N TYR A 49 1.00 0.21 -19.54
CA TYR A 49 0.16 -0.29 -18.46
C TYR A 49 -0.48 -1.63 -18.83
N PHE A 50 -0.76 -2.42 -17.81
CA PHE A 50 -1.54 -3.64 -17.87
C PHE A 50 -2.64 -3.57 -16.83
N GLU A 51 -3.86 -3.98 -17.19
CA GLU A 51 -5.02 -3.93 -16.30
C GLU A 51 -5.83 -5.22 -16.31
N GLY A 52 -6.52 -5.50 -15.22
CA GLY A 52 -7.51 -6.56 -15.13
C GLY A 52 -8.39 -6.39 -13.90
N GLU A 53 -9.38 -7.26 -13.76
CA GLU A 53 -10.32 -7.22 -12.64
C GLU A 53 -10.21 -8.51 -11.83
N LEU A 54 -10.25 -8.37 -10.50
CA LEU A 54 -10.39 -9.47 -9.56
C LEU A 54 -11.60 -9.20 -8.67
N SER A 55 -12.39 -10.23 -8.38
CA SER A 55 -13.46 -10.18 -7.39
C SER A 55 -13.24 -11.24 -6.31
N GLY A 56 -13.86 -11.09 -5.14
CA GLY A 56 -13.77 -12.09 -4.08
C GLY A 56 -12.47 -12.06 -3.28
N ALA A 57 -11.76 -10.93 -3.24
CA ALA A 57 -10.54 -10.83 -2.45
C ALA A 57 -10.85 -10.78 -0.95
N THR A 58 -10.19 -11.65 -0.18
CA THR A 58 -10.36 -11.82 1.25
C THR A 58 -9.08 -11.44 2.02
N PRO A 59 -9.09 -11.31 3.36
CA PRO A 59 -7.87 -10.98 4.11
C PRO A 59 -6.73 -12.00 3.95
N SER A 60 -7.06 -13.25 3.60
CA SER A 60 -6.07 -14.29 3.29
C SER A 60 -5.60 -14.25 1.84
N THR A 61 -6.24 -13.45 0.98
CA THR A 61 -5.86 -13.34 -0.43
C THR A 61 -4.50 -12.66 -0.56
N ARG A 62 -3.62 -13.30 -1.32
CA ARG A 62 -2.28 -12.84 -1.70
C ARG A 62 -2.18 -12.80 -3.21
N TYR A 63 -1.34 -11.91 -3.72
CA TYR A 63 -1.09 -11.81 -5.15
C TYR A 63 0.34 -11.43 -5.49
N GLY A 64 0.72 -11.72 -6.72
CA GLY A 64 1.93 -11.20 -7.34
C GLY A 64 1.78 -11.14 -8.85
N PHE A 65 2.74 -10.51 -9.51
CA PHE A 65 2.77 -10.42 -10.97
C PHE A 65 3.80 -11.37 -11.54
N ARG A 66 3.42 -12.06 -12.61
CA ARG A 66 4.32 -12.79 -13.49
C ARG A 66 4.46 -12.02 -14.79
N LEU A 67 5.69 -11.65 -15.13
CA LEU A 67 6.03 -10.99 -16.38
C LEU A 67 6.61 -12.04 -17.33
N ASP A 68 6.09 -12.12 -18.55
CA ASP A 68 6.62 -12.96 -19.64
C ASP A 68 6.91 -14.42 -19.24
N GLY A 69 6.02 -15.01 -18.43
CA GLY A 69 6.15 -16.39 -17.95
C GLY A 69 7.25 -16.63 -16.90
N GLY A 70 7.87 -15.58 -16.39
CA GLY A 70 8.96 -15.65 -15.42
C GLY A 70 8.55 -16.00 -13.97
N ALA A 71 9.40 -15.62 -13.03
CA ALA A 71 9.10 -15.76 -11.61
C ALA A 71 8.01 -14.78 -11.16
N VAL A 72 7.19 -15.19 -10.20
CA VAL A 72 6.21 -14.30 -9.56
C VAL A 72 6.95 -13.28 -8.69
N ARG A 73 6.55 -12.01 -8.79
CA ARG A 73 7.13 -10.87 -8.06
C ARG A 73 6.05 -10.13 -7.28
N PRO A 74 6.38 -9.51 -6.12
CA PRO A 74 5.48 -8.60 -5.43
C PRO A 74 5.10 -7.40 -6.29
N ASP A 75 4.00 -6.77 -5.94
CA ASP A 75 3.60 -5.49 -6.51
C ASP A 75 4.52 -4.36 -6.03
N PRO A 76 5.21 -3.62 -6.93
CA PRO A 76 5.95 -2.43 -6.56
C PRO A 76 5.09 -1.31 -5.95
N ALA A 77 3.78 -1.34 -6.19
CA ALA A 77 2.78 -0.42 -5.64
C ALA A 77 1.90 -1.07 -4.55
N SER A 78 2.38 -2.14 -3.92
CA SER A 78 1.65 -2.82 -2.85
C SER A 78 1.31 -1.87 -1.70
N ARG A 79 0.08 -1.95 -1.21
CA ARG A 79 -0.37 -1.25 0.00
C ARG A 79 -0.07 -2.03 1.28
N TRP A 80 0.20 -3.33 1.18
CA TRP A 80 0.45 -4.20 2.33
C TRP A 80 1.30 -5.42 1.95
N GLN A 81 2.44 -5.60 2.64
CA GLN A 81 3.39 -6.70 2.47
C GLN A 81 3.51 -7.55 3.75
N PRO A 82 2.56 -8.46 4.03
CA PRO A 82 2.54 -9.23 5.27
C PRO A 82 3.72 -10.20 5.42
N GLU A 83 4.23 -10.75 4.32
CA GLU A 83 5.36 -11.69 4.33
C GLU A 83 6.70 -11.03 3.90
N GLY A 84 6.79 -9.71 4.01
CA GLY A 84 8.00 -8.94 3.71
C GLY A 84 8.15 -8.52 2.24
N VAL A 85 9.22 -7.80 1.94
CA VAL A 85 9.44 -7.14 0.62
C VAL A 85 9.61 -8.10 -0.56
N HIS A 86 9.89 -9.37 -0.30
CA HIS A 86 9.99 -10.41 -1.33
C HIS A 86 8.78 -11.35 -1.36
N GLY A 87 7.92 -11.29 -0.34
CA GLY A 87 6.69 -12.06 -0.24
C GLY A 87 5.62 -11.51 -1.17
N LEU A 88 4.58 -12.32 -1.39
CA LEU A 88 3.42 -11.88 -2.18
C LEU A 88 2.74 -10.68 -1.50
N SER A 89 2.16 -9.84 -2.33
CA SER A 89 1.39 -8.68 -1.89
C SER A 89 0.00 -9.09 -1.42
N ALA A 90 -0.63 -8.25 -0.60
CA ALA A 90 -1.99 -8.49 -0.14
C ALA A 90 -2.90 -7.35 -0.57
N PHE A 91 -4.18 -7.67 -0.78
CA PHE A 91 -5.18 -6.66 -1.06
C PHE A 91 -5.47 -5.87 0.21
N ASP A 92 -5.37 -4.55 0.14
CA ASP A 92 -5.90 -3.69 1.19
C ASP A 92 -7.43 -3.69 1.07
N LEU A 93 -8.07 -4.44 1.97
CA LEU A 93 -9.52 -4.51 2.01
C LEU A 93 -10.17 -3.33 2.73
N GLY A 94 -9.36 -2.38 3.21
CA GLY A 94 -9.79 -1.24 3.98
C GLY A 94 -9.98 -1.59 5.47
N SER A 95 -9.48 -0.69 6.30
CA SER A 95 -10.20 -0.23 7.48
C SER A 95 -10.15 1.30 7.42
N PRO A 96 -11.27 2.00 7.23
CA PRO A 96 -11.25 3.45 7.36
C PRO A 96 -11.18 3.79 8.85
N THR A 97 -9.99 3.96 9.40
CA THR A 97 -9.82 4.71 10.66
C THR A 97 -9.75 6.19 10.30
N GLY A 98 -10.89 6.72 9.86
CA GLY A 98 -11.10 8.14 9.67
C GLY A 98 -11.19 8.84 11.04
N GLY A 99 -10.04 9.20 11.60
CA GLY A 99 -9.97 10.33 12.52
C GLY A 99 -9.69 11.57 11.69
N SER A 100 -10.67 12.46 11.54
CA SER A 100 -10.36 13.82 11.10
C SER A 100 -9.40 14.41 12.12
N ALA A 101 -8.23 14.85 11.68
CA ALA A 101 -7.44 15.77 12.48
C ALA A 101 -8.28 17.05 12.59
N ASP A 102 -8.85 17.33 13.76
CA ASP A 102 -9.70 18.50 14.01
C ASP A 102 -8.94 19.84 13.92
N GLY A 103 -7.63 19.80 13.67
CA GLY A 103 -6.78 20.97 13.44
C GLY A 103 -6.25 20.98 12.01
N GLY A 104 -6.54 22.05 11.28
CA GLY A 104 -5.93 22.31 9.97
C GLY A 104 -4.40 22.32 10.03
N ALA A 105 -3.76 22.09 8.89
CA ALA A 105 -2.30 22.09 8.80
C ALA A 105 -1.72 23.43 9.28
N ARG A 106 -0.75 23.38 10.21
CA ARG A 106 0.00 24.56 10.63
C ARG A 106 0.95 25.01 9.52
N SER A 107 1.35 26.27 9.51
CA SER A 107 2.43 26.70 8.62
C SER A 107 3.76 26.07 9.05
N LEU A 108 4.67 25.87 8.10
CA LEU A 108 5.98 25.26 8.39
C LEU A 108 6.77 26.03 9.47
N ALA A 109 6.60 27.36 9.53
CA ALA A 109 7.27 28.21 10.51
C ALA A 109 6.80 27.97 11.96
N GLU A 110 5.64 27.33 12.15
CA GLU A 110 5.08 27.01 13.46
C GLU A 110 5.48 25.60 13.94
N TYR A 111 6.19 24.83 13.12
CA TYR A 111 6.52 23.44 13.46
C TYR A 111 7.59 23.39 14.55
N VAL A 112 7.27 22.64 15.60
CA VAL A 112 8.23 22.10 16.57
C VAL A 112 8.20 20.59 16.35
N SER A 113 9.12 20.11 15.52
CA SER A 113 9.17 18.71 15.11
C SER A 113 9.94 17.84 16.09
N TYR A 114 9.52 16.57 16.18
CA TYR A 114 10.24 15.53 16.89
C TYR A 114 10.34 14.28 16.00
N GLU A 115 11.55 13.87 15.68
CA GLU A 115 11.84 12.67 14.87
C GLU A 115 11.72 11.40 15.74
N ILE A 116 10.98 10.41 15.24
CA ILE A 116 10.76 9.13 15.90
C ILE A 116 11.10 8.00 14.95
N HIS A 117 12.18 7.29 15.23
CA HIS A 117 12.41 5.98 14.63
C HIS A 117 11.51 4.93 15.30
N VAL A 118 10.45 4.50 14.62
CA VAL A 118 9.41 3.59 15.15
C VAL A 118 10.01 2.29 15.72
N GLY A 119 11.02 1.73 15.05
CA GLY A 119 11.64 0.46 15.46
C GLY A 119 12.48 0.53 16.74
N THR A 120 12.74 1.72 17.30
CA THR A 120 13.59 1.90 18.49
C THR A 120 13.01 2.86 19.53
N ALA A 121 11.91 3.55 19.22
CA ALA A 121 11.28 4.50 20.12
C ALA A 121 10.67 3.86 21.37
N THR A 122 10.34 2.57 21.29
CA THR A 122 9.92 1.72 22.41
C THR A 122 10.53 0.32 22.24
N ALA A 123 10.47 -0.50 23.29
CA ALA A 123 10.97 -1.89 23.23
C ALA A 123 10.17 -2.76 22.24
N GLU A 124 8.88 -2.48 22.05
CA GLU A 124 8.02 -3.22 21.12
C GLU A 124 8.30 -2.88 19.65
N GLY A 125 8.80 -1.67 19.36
CA GLY A 125 9.18 -1.27 18.00
C GLY A 125 8.00 -1.17 17.02
N THR A 126 6.81 -0.76 17.48
CA THR A 126 5.58 -0.70 16.67
C THR A 126 4.94 0.69 16.67
N PHE A 127 4.10 0.97 15.66
CA PHE A 127 3.31 2.21 15.61
C PHE A 127 2.39 2.35 16.83
N ASP A 128 1.72 1.28 17.26
CA ASP A 128 0.84 1.31 18.44
C ASP A 128 1.58 1.69 19.72
N ALA A 129 2.84 1.25 19.86
CA ALA A 129 3.66 1.59 21.02
C ALA A 129 4.18 3.02 20.95
N ALA A 130 4.64 3.46 19.79
CA ALA A 130 5.06 4.84 19.56
C ALA A 130 3.89 5.82 19.77
N ALA A 131 2.69 5.49 19.31
CA ALA A 131 1.49 6.33 19.45
C ALA A 131 1.12 6.61 20.91
N ARG A 132 1.41 5.70 21.85
CA ARG A 132 1.18 5.92 23.29
C ARG A 132 2.03 7.05 23.88
N ARG A 133 3.11 7.47 23.19
CA ARG A 133 3.97 8.58 23.61
C ARG A 133 3.47 9.96 23.13
N LEU A 134 2.50 10.00 22.23
CA LEU A 134 2.00 11.26 21.66
C LEU A 134 1.52 12.27 22.72
N PRO A 135 0.84 11.88 23.82
CA PRO A 135 0.45 12.83 24.87
C PRO A 135 1.66 13.50 25.55
N GLU A 136 2.71 12.73 25.87
CA GLU A 136 3.96 13.25 26.47
C GLU A 136 4.65 14.24 25.54
N LEU A 137 4.71 13.95 24.24
CA LEU A 137 5.30 14.84 23.24
C LEU A 137 4.49 16.13 23.10
N ALA A 138 3.16 16.05 23.15
CA ALA A 138 2.30 17.23 23.15
C ALA A 138 2.55 18.11 24.39
N GLU A 139 2.71 17.51 25.58
CA GLU A 139 3.07 18.22 26.82
C GLU A 139 4.46 18.87 26.75
N LEU A 140 5.42 18.24 26.07
CA LEU A 140 6.75 18.80 25.78
C LEU A 140 6.68 20.05 24.86
N GLY A 141 5.57 20.23 24.14
CA GLY A 141 5.38 21.31 23.17
C GLY A 141 5.69 20.90 21.73
N VAL A 142 5.96 19.61 21.48
CA VAL A 142 6.07 19.07 20.12
C VAL A 142 4.70 19.15 19.47
N ASN A 143 4.69 19.57 18.21
CA ASN A 143 3.44 19.76 17.49
C ASN A 143 3.43 19.08 16.10
N ALA A 144 4.56 18.50 15.69
CA ALA A 144 4.69 17.65 14.52
C ALA A 144 5.61 16.46 14.85
N VAL A 145 5.23 15.26 14.43
CA VAL A 145 6.08 14.06 14.49
C VAL A 145 6.62 13.79 13.09
N GLU A 146 7.92 13.59 13.00
CA GLU A 146 8.60 13.07 11.82
C GLU A 146 8.88 11.58 12.06
N LEU A 147 8.53 10.72 11.11
CA LEU A 147 8.65 9.26 11.20
C LEU A 147 9.77 8.75 10.29
#